data_AF-A0A1Q9P7R0-F1
#
_entry.id   AF-A0A1Q9P7R0-F1
#
_cell.length_a   1.000
_cell.length_b   1.000
_cell.length_c   1.000
_cell.angle_alpha   90.00
_cell.angle_beta   90.00
_cell.angle_gamma   90.00
#
_symmetry.space_group_name_H-M   'P 1'
#
loop_
_entity.id
_entity.type
_entity.pdbx_description
1 polymer ?
#
loop_
_entity_poly.entity_id
_entity_poly.type
_entity_poly.pdbx_seq_one_letter_code
_entity_poly.pdbx_strand_id
1 'polypeptide(L)'
;MKGKWISALLIIHGLIHITFEFSIFDPNTGEYVGWTRQSWILSNALGTTAVTIIGLILWSLTILGFVAAGIILLLKREEWKIVAIVASFISLIAYLFLWDGLAPEPMNWIAGPVVSAMVIIALLVFKWPKNEELFAINLDKSGVYNEQQN
;
A
#
# COMPACT_ATOMS: atom_id res chain seq x y z
N MET A 1 1.95 -20.01 -5.02
CA MET A 1 2.78 -19.35 -3.96
C MET A 1 2.93 -17.84 -4.16
N LYS A 2 3.14 -17.35 -5.39
CA LYS A 2 3.35 -15.91 -5.69
C LYS A 2 2.28 -14.96 -5.12
N GLY A 3 0.98 -15.31 -5.24
CA GLY A 3 -0.10 -14.46 -4.72
C GLY A 3 -0.06 -14.20 -3.21
N LYS A 4 0.43 -15.15 -2.40
CA LYS A 4 0.58 -14.96 -0.95
C LYS A 4 1.63 -13.90 -0.62
N TRP A 5 2.76 -13.92 -1.32
CA TRP A 5 3.84 -12.94 -1.14
C TRP A 5 3.41 -11.54 -1.58
N ILE A 6 2.71 -11.42 -2.70
CA ILE A 6 2.18 -10.13 -3.17
C ILE A 6 1.14 -9.60 -2.18
N SER A 7 0.25 -10.46 -1.67
CA SER A 7 -0.72 -10.06 -0.63
C SER A 7 -0.02 -9.56 0.63
N ALA A 8 1.00 -10.29 1.10
CA ALA A 8 1.80 -9.90 2.26
C ALA A 8 2.50 -8.56 2.02
N LEU A 9 3.10 -8.34 0.84
CA LEU A 9 3.73 -7.08 0.48
C LEU A 9 2.73 -5.92 0.54
N LEU A 10 1.55 -6.06 -0.07
CA LEU A 10 0.51 -5.03 -0.03
C LEU A 10 0.06 -4.72 1.39
N ILE A 11 -0.21 -5.75 2.21
CA ILE A 11 -0.65 -5.56 3.59
C ILE A 11 0.44 -4.89 4.42
N ILE A 12 1.68 -5.38 4.36
CA ILE A 12 2.80 -4.82 5.12
C ILE A 12 3.06 -3.37 4.70
N HIS A 13 3.08 -3.08 3.40
CA HIS A 13 3.23 -1.73 2.88
C HIS A 13 2.13 -0.80 3.40
N GLY A 14 0.86 -1.23 3.33
CA GLY A 14 -0.26 -0.50 3.91
C GLY A 14 -0.10 -0.24 5.40
N LEU A 15 0.31 -1.24 6.19
CA LEU A 15 0.49 -1.11 7.64
C LEU A 15 1.68 -0.21 8.01
N ILE A 16 2.75 -0.16 7.21
CA ILE A 16 3.88 0.76 7.46
C ILE A 16 3.39 2.22 7.48
N HIS A 17 2.35 2.57 6.71
CA HIS A 17 1.78 3.93 6.73
C HIS A 17 1.15 4.34 8.07
N ILE A 18 0.86 3.40 8.98
CA ILE A 18 0.44 3.70 10.37
C ILE A 18 1.48 4.58 11.07
N THR A 19 2.76 4.41 10.75
CA THR A 19 3.85 5.24 11.29
C THR A 19 3.73 6.72 10.92
N PHE A 20 3.00 7.06 9.86
CA PHE A 20 2.74 8.45 9.47
C PHE A 20 1.45 8.99 10.09
N GLU A 21 0.50 8.13 10.41
CA GLU A 21 -0.76 8.55 11.03
C GLU A 21 -0.58 8.83 12.52
N PHE A 22 0.26 8.04 13.19
CA PHE A 22 0.58 8.20 14.59
C PHE A 22 2.04 8.60 14.73
N SER A 23 2.30 9.74 15.39
CA SER A 23 3.66 10.12 15.77
C SER A 23 4.17 9.12 16.82
N ILE A 24 5.08 8.23 16.44
CA ILE A 24 5.56 7.14 17.29
C ILE A 24 6.87 7.56 17.94
N PHE A 25 7.02 7.35 19.25
CA PHE A 25 8.28 7.58 19.94
C PHE A 25 9.26 6.42 19.68
N ASP A 26 10.44 6.73 19.17
CA ASP A 26 11.52 5.75 19.01
C ASP A 26 12.48 5.80 20.21
N PRO A 27 12.51 4.77 21.07
CA PRO A 27 13.35 4.76 22.26
C PRO A 27 14.85 4.67 21.96
N ASN A 28 15.24 4.28 20.74
CA ASN A 28 16.66 4.16 20.36
C ASN A 28 17.27 5.51 20.00
N THR A 29 16.47 6.40 19.39
CA THR A 29 16.90 7.75 18.98
C THR A 29 16.44 8.82 19.98
N GLY A 30 15.40 8.54 20.77
CA GLY A 30 14.78 9.52 21.66
C GLY A 30 13.89 10.53 20.93
N GLU A 31 13.59 10.29 19.66
CA GLU A 31 12.83 11.19 18.79
C GLU A 31 11.48 10.60 18.41
N TYR A 32 10.57 11.45 17.94
CA TYR A 32 9.32 11.01 17.33
C TYR A 32 9.51 10.80 15.84
N VAL A 33 9.10 9.63 15.36
CA VAL A 33 9.04 9.28 13.94
C VAL A 33 7.62 9.40 13.41
N GLY A 34 7.49 9.76 12.14
CA GLY A 34 6.19 9.88 11.48
C GLY A 34 5.93 11.29 10.96
N TRP A 35 4.66 11.64 10.79
CA TRP A 35 4.26 12.92 10.24
C TRP A 35 3.98 13.97 11.33
N THR A 36 4.64 15.12 11.22
CA THR A 36 4.57 16.24 12.17
C THR A 36 3.30 17.10 12.04
N ARG A 37 2.33 16.67 11.23
CA ARG A 37 1.11 17.42 10.87
C ARG A 37 1.36 18.69 10.06
N GLN A 38 2.54 18.81 9.46
CA GLN A 38 2.91 19.92 8.59
C GLN A 38 2.91 19.51 7.12
N SER A 39 2.69 20.48 6.24
CA SER A 39 2.73 20.32 4.79
C SER A 39 3.39 21.54 4.18
N TRP A 40 4.40 21.32 3.33
CA TRP A 40 5.06 22.40 2.60
C TRP A 40 4.14 23.15 1.63
N ILE A 41 3.10 22.49 1.11
CA ILE A 41 2.13 23.11 0.19
C ILE A 41 0.93 23.69 0.96
N LEU A 42 0.38 22.93 1.91
CA LEU A 42 -0.94 23.21 2.48
C LEU A 42 -0.90 24.01 3.79
N SER A 43 0.18 23.96 4.58
CA SER A 43 0.21 24.61 5.90
C SER A 43 0.00 26.13 5.81
N ASN A 44 0.57 26.77 4.78
CA ASN A 44 0.42 28.21 4.57
C ASN A 44 -0.98 28.62 4.09
N ALA A 45 -1.74 27.70 3.47
CA ALA A 45 -3.02 27.99 2.84
C ALA A 45 -4.23 27.62 3.72
N LEU A 46 -4.15 26.50 4.45
CA LEU A 46 -5.32 25.89 5.11
C LEU A 46 -5.23 25.87 6.65
N GLY A 47 -4.07 26.21 7.22
CA GLY A 47 -3.82 26.12 8.66
C GLY A 47 -3.72 24.68 9.17
N THR A 48 -3.14 24.53 10.37
CA THR A 48 -2.73 23.22 10.91
C THR A 48 -3.88 22.22 11.06
N THR A 49 -5.07 22.66 11.48
CA THR A 49 -6.21 21.76 11.71
C THR A 49 -6.69 21.11 10.41
N ALA A 50 -6.86 21.90 9.35
CA ALA A 50 -7.30 21.36 8.06
C ALA A 50 -6.23 20.46 7.44
N VAL A 51 -4.95 20.85 7.51
CA VAL A 51 -3.83 19.99 7.07
C VAL A 51 -3.84 18.67 7.81
N THR A 52 -4.02 18.69 9.13
CA THR A 52 -4.12 17.49 9.98
C THR A 52 -5.24 16.56 9.49
N ILE A 53 -6.45 17.08 9.29
CA ILE A 53 -7.61 16.29 8.84
C ILE A 53 -7.35 15.68 7.46
N ILE A 54 -6.82 16.48 6.52
CA ILE A 54 -6.48 16.00 5.18
C ILE A 54 -5.47 14.86 5.26
N GLY A 55 -4.40 15.02 6.05
CA GLY A 55 -3.39 13.97 6.17
C GLY A 55 -3.91 12.71 6.84
N LEU A 56 -4.72 12.83 7.90
CA LEU A 56 -5.38 11.66 8.51
C LEU A 56 -6.24 10.91 7.48
N ILE A 57 -7.05 11.62 6.69
CA ILE A 57 -7.87 11.00 5.64
C ILE A 57 -6.99 10.30 4.60
N LEU A 58 -5.94 10.96 4.09
CA LEU A 58 -5.08 10.41 3.05
C LEU A 58 -4.31 9.18 3.55
N TRP A 59 -3.74 9.21 4.76
CA TRP A 59 -3.04 8.07 5.34
C TRP A 59 -3.99 6.92 5.67
N SER A 60 -5.14 7.20 6.30
CA SER A 60 -6.17 6.19 6.56
C SER A 60 -6.64 5.49 5.28
N LEU A 61 -6.95 6.25 4.22
CA LEU A 61 -7.35 5.68 2.93
C LEU A 61 -6.24 4.84 2.29
N THR A 62 -4.99 5.26 2.45
CA THR A 62 -3.83 4.49 1.97
C THR A 62 -3.70 3.15 2.69
N ILE A 63 -3.75 3.16 4.03
CA ILE A 63 -3.68 1.97 4.89
C ILE A 63 -4.81 1.01 4.52
N LEU A 64 -6.05 1.50 4.55
CA LEU A 64 -7.24 0.69 4.27
C LEU A 64 -7.22 0.15 2.84
N GLY A 65 -6.82 0.97 1.86
CA GLY A 65 -6.77 0.57 0.46
C GLY A 65 -5.77 -0.56 0.21
N PHE A 66 -4.54 -0.45 0.72
CA PHE A 66 -3.52 -1.49 0.54
C PHE A 66 -3.84 -2.77 1.31
N VAL A 67 -4.33 -2.66 2.54
CA VAL A 67 -4.77 -3.82 3.34
C VAL A 67 -5.94 -4.52 2.65
N ALA A 68 -6.94 -3.77 2.19
CA ALA A 68 -8.07 -4.32 1.44
C ALA A 68 -7.62 -5.01 0.15
N ALA A 69 -6.73 -4.40 -0.63
CA ALA A 69 -6.19 -5.01 -1.84
C ALA A 69 -5.51 -6.36 -1.54
N GLY A 70 -4.67 -6.43 -0.50
CA GLY A 70 -4.04 -7.67 -0.09
C GLY A 70 -5.04 -8.74 0.36
N ILE A 71 -6.07 -8.37 1.12
CA ILE A 71 -7.14 -9.30 1.54
C ILE A 71 -7.93 -9.81 0.34
N ILE A 72 -8.34 -8.93 -0.58
CA ILE A 72 -9.06 -9.30 -1.80
C ILE A 72 -8.23 -10.27 -2.66
N LEU A 73 -6.91 -10.04 -2.74
CA LEU A 73 -6.00 -10.96 -3.43
C LEU A 73 -5.94 -12.35 -2.75
N LEU A 74 -5.92 -12.41 -1.41
CA LEU A 74 -6.01 -13.68 -0.67
C LEU A 74 -7.33 -14.41 -0.92
N LEU A 75 -8.41 -13.68 -1.13
CA LEU A 75 -9.72 -14.20 -1.54
C LEU A 75 -9.79 -14.59 -3.02
N LYS A 76 -8.66 -14.49 -3.75
CA LYS A 76 -8.52 -14.81 -5.17
C LYS A 76 -9.46 -14.02 -6.10
N ARG A 77 -9.72 -12.77 -5.75
CA ARG A 77 -10.63 -11.87 -6.45
C ARG A 77 -9.86 -10.86 -7.26
N GLU A 78 -10.19 -10.68 -8.54
CA GLU A 78 -9.41 -9.84 -9.48
C GLU A 78 -9.45 -8.33 -9.16
N GLU A 79 -10.46 -7.90 -8.40
CA GLU A 79 -10.67 -6.52 -7.97
C GLU A 79 -9.50 -5.98 -7.13
N TRP A 80 -8.64 -6.84 -6.59
CA TRP A 80 -7.45 -6.43 -5.85
C TRP A 80 -6.57 -5.45 -6.64
N LYS A 81 -6.52 -5.60 -7.97
CA LYS A 81 -5.70 -4.74 -8.85
C LYS A 81 -6.17 -3.30 -8.83
N ILE A 82 -7.47 -3.08 -9.04
CA ILE A 82 -8.02 -1.71 -9.09
C ILE A 82 -7.92 -1.06 -7.70
N VAL A 83 -8.14 -1.82 -6.63
CA VAL A 83 -8.00 -1.33 -5.26
C VAL A 83 -6.54 -0.94 -4.96
N ALA A 84 -5.56 -1.78 -5.36
CA ALA A 84 -4.14 -1.48 -5.19
C ALA A 84 -3.69 -0.25 -5.99
N ILE A 85 -4.19 -0.08 -7.22
CA ILE A 85 -3.90 1.10 -8.06
C ILE A 85 -4.42 2.37 -7.39
N VAL A 86 -5.68 2.39 -6.96
CA VAL A 86 -6.29 3.55 -6.28
C VAL A 86 -5.53 3.88 -5.00
N ALA A 87 -5.24 2.88 -4.16
CA ALA A 87 -4.47 3.06 -2.93
C ALA A 87 -3.06 3.63 -3.21
N SER A 88 -2.41 3.19 -4.28
CA SER A 88 -1.09 3.68 -4.69
C SER A 88 -1.14 5.14 -5.13
N PHE A 89 -2.16 5.57 -5.87
CA PHE A 89 -2.33 6.98 -6.23
C PHE A 89 -2.58 7.84 -5.00
N ILE A 90 -3.45 7.41 -4.08
CA ILE A 90 -3.72 8.13 -2.83
C ILE A 90 -2.43 8.25 -2.01
N SER A 91 -1.65 7.17 -1.90
CA SER A 91 -0.34 7.17 -1.22
C SER A 91 0.62 8.19 -1.83
N LEU A 92 0.74 8.25 -3.16
CA LEU A 92 1.60 9.22 -3.84
C LEU A 92 1.11 10.66 -3.65
N ILE A 93 -0.20 10.89 -3.62
CA ILE A 93 -0.78 12.20 -3.32
C ILE A 93 -0.48 12.60 -1.87
N ALA A 94 -0.60 11.66 -0.92
CA ALA A 94 -0.23 11.86 0.47
C ALA A 94 1.24 12.28 0.59
N TYR A 95 2.15 11.54 -0.04
CA TYR A 95 3.55 11.93 -0.07
C TYR A 95 3.74 13.30 -0.72
N LEU A 96 3.19 13.57 -1.89
CA LEU A 96 3.34 14.86 -2.56
C LEU A 96 3.00 16.04 -1.64
N PHE A 97 1.90 15.96 -0.90
CA PHE A 97 1.48 17.06 -0.02
C PHE A 97 2.18 17.07 1.34
N LEU A 98 2.50 15.90 1.91
CA LEU A 98 2.87 15.77 3.32
C LEU A 98 4.36 15.44 3.52
N TRP A 99 5.12 15.25 2.45
CA TRP A 99 6.53 14.79 2.43
C TRP A 99 7.41 15.53 3.43
N ASP A 100 7.42 16.86 3.37
CA ASP A 100 8.29 17.71 4.19
C ASP A 100 7.99 17.59 5.70
N GLY A 101 6.77 17.20 6.05
CA GLY A 101 6.38 16.97 7.43
C GLY A 101 6.83 15.62 7.99
N LEU A 102 7.51 14.77 7.22
CA LEU A 102 7.94 13.44 7.66
C LEU A 102 9.27 13.52 8.42
N ALA A 103 9.25 13.08 9.69
CA ALA A 103 10.38 13.01 10.60
C ALA A 103 10.96 11.57 10.66
N PRO A 104 12.26 11.39 10.95
CA PRO A 104 13.24 12.44 11.27
C PRO A 104 13.70 13.22 10.04
N GLU A 105 13.84 12.56 8.89
CA GLU A 105 14.05 13.18 7.59
C GLU A 105 13.18 12.51 6.53
N PRO A 106 12.57 13.27 5.59
CA PRO A 106 11.69 12.68 4.60
C PRO A 106 12.35 11.59 3.75
N MET A 107 13.65 11.73 3.46
CA MET A 107 14.40 10.76 2.64
C MET A 107 14.46 9.36 3.25
N ASN A 108 14.38 9.23 4.58
CA ASN A 108 14.33 7.92 5.24
C ASN A 108 13.06 7.13 4.89
N TRP A 109 12.04 7.79 4.34
CA TRP A 109 10.75 7.22 3.99
C TRP A 109 10.55 7.05 2.48
N ILE A 110 11.61 7.21 1.67
CA ILE A 110 11.56 7.14 0.20
C ILE A 110 11.08 5.78 -0.34
N ALA A 111 11.24 4.71 0.44
CA ALA A 111 10.72 3.39 0.06
C ALA A 111 9.20 3.42 -0.17
N GLY A 112 8.47 4.24 0.60
CA GLY A 112 7.03 4.38 0.49
C GLY A 112 6.55 4.79 -0.91
N PRO A 113 6.89 6.00 -1.41
CA PRO A 113 6.48 6.43 -2.74
C PRO A 113 7.07 5.56 -3.85
N VAL A 114 8.28 5.01 -3.67
CA VAL A 114 8.89 4.09 -4.64
C VAL A 114 8.05 2.83 -4.81
N VAL A 115 7.65 2.19 -3.71
CA VAL A 115 6.81 0.99 -3.75
C VAL A 115 5.45 1.31 -4.38
N SER A 116 4.81 2.41 -3.99
CA SER A 116 3.52 2.83 -4.60
C SER A 116 3.66 3.07 -6.12
N ALA A 117 4.74 3.70 -6.57
CA ALA A 117 5.01 3.88 -8.00
C ALA A 117 5.25 2.54 -8.70
N MET A 118 6.02 1.64 -8.09
CA MET A 118 6.27 0.30 -8.64
C MET A 118 4.98 -0.52 -8.76
N VAL A 119 4.05 -0.42 -7.82
CA VAL A 119 2.73 -1.08 -7.90
C VAL A 119 1.95 -0.57 -9.12
N ILE A 120 1.89 0.75 -9.31
CA ILE A 120 1.22 1.35 -10.47
C ILE A 120 1.87 0.88 -11.77
N ILE A 121 3.19 0.95 -11.86
CA ILE A 121 3.94 0.54 -13.07
C ILE A 121 3.73 -0.95 -13.34
N ALA A 122 3.83 -1.81 -12.32
CA ALA A 122 3.61 -3.24 -12.46
C ALA A 122 2.20 -3.55 -12.99
N LEU A 123 1.17 -2.92 -12.44
CA LEU A 123 -0.22 -3.23 -12.76
C LEU A 123 -0.72 -2.58 -14.05
N LEU A 124 -0.32 -1.34 -14.36
CA LEU A 124 -0.80 -0.60 -15.53
C LEU A 124 0.09 -0.78 -16.76
N VAL A 125 1.41 -0.74 -16.58
CA VAL A 125 2.37 -0.81 -17.70
C VAL A 125 2.68 -2.25 -18.04
N PHE A 126 3.10 -3.03 -17.05
CA PHE A 126 3.47 -4.44 -17.26
C PHE A 126 2.28 -5.39 -17.20
N LYS A 127 1.12 -4.94 -16.69
CA LYS A 127 -0.08 -5.77 -16.45
C LYS A 127 0.25 -7.03 -15.65
N TRP A 128 1.24 -6.93 -14.77
CA TRP A 128 1.78 -8.03 -13.97
C TRP A 128 1.29 -7.90 -12.53
N PRO A 129 0.93 -9.02 -11.88
CA PRO A 129 0.91 -10.39 -12.39
C PRO A 129 -0.36 -10.73 -13.17
N LYS A 130 -0.25 -11.71 -14.09
CA LYS A 130 -1.43 -12.30 -14.76
C LYS A 130 -2.26 -13.10 -13.75
N ASN A 131 -3.58 -13.12 -13.93
CA ASN A 131 -4.49 -13.81 -13.00
C ASN A 131 -4.24 -15.32 -12.99
N GLU A 132 -3.90 -15.89 -14.16
CA GLU A 132 -3.46 -17.29 -14.30
C GLU A 132 -2.25 -17.61 -13.41
N GLU A 133 -1.26 -16.72 -13.31
CA GLU A 133 -0.07 -16.94 -12.47
C GLU A 133 -0.38 -16.85 -10.96
N LEU A 134 -1.40 -16.07 -10.61
CA LEU A 134 -1.82 -15.87 -9.22
C LEU A 134 -2.73 -16.97 -8.72
N PHE A 135 -3.64 -17.42 -9.57
CA PHE A 135 -4.76 -18.29 -9.21
C PHE A 135 -4.66 -19.68 -9.82
N ALA A 136 -3.62 -19.97 -10.62
CA ALA A 136 -3.37 -21.31 -11.13
C ALA A 136 -3.55 -22.32 -9.99
N ILE A 137 -4.60 -23.13 -10.15
CA ILE A 137 -4.76 -24.37 -9.43
C ILE A 137 -3.51 -25.17 -9.79
N ASN A 138 -2.83 -25.76 -8.80
CA ASN A 138 -1.92 -26.86 -9.09
C ASN A 138 -2.78 -27.93 -9.76
N LEU A 139 -2.89 -27.91 -11.09
CA LEU A 139 -3.23 -29.08 -11.85
C LEU A 139 -2.05 -30.00 -11.62
N ASP A 140 -2.18 -30.81 -10.57
CA ASP A 140 -1.37 -31.99 -10.41
C ASP A 140 -1.30 -32.68 -11.79
N LYS A 141 -0.07 -33.07 -12.12
CA LYS A 141 0.39 -33.64 -13.38
C LYS A 141 -0.26 -35.00 -13.71
N SER A 142 -1.35 -35.37 -13.06
CA SER A 142 -2.06 -36.60 -13.38
C SER A 142 -2.81 -36.46 -14.70
N GLY A 143 -3.46 -35.34 -15.01
CA GLY A 143 -4.25 -35.24 -16.27
C GLY A 143 -5.27 -36.37 -16.46
N VAL A 144 -5.52 -37.17 -15.41
CA VAL A 144 -6.43 -38.30 -15.43
C VAL A 144 -7.74 -37.80 -14.85
N TYR A 145 -8.67 -37.49 -15.74
CA TYR A 145 -10.08 -37.65 -15.41
C TYR A 145 -10.29 -39.14 -15.14
N ASN A 146 -10.43 -39.53 -13.88
CA ASN A 146 -10.99 -40.83 -13.56
C ASN A 146 -12.50 -40.75 -13.83
N GLU A 147 -12.88 -40.94 -15.08
CA GLU A 147 -14.14 -41.60 -15.41
C GLU A 147 -14.03 -43.05 -14.94
N GLN A 148 -14.37 -43.31 -13.67
CA GLN A 148 -14.68 -44.66 -13.21
C GLN A 148 -16.10 -44.65 -12.65
N GLN A 149 -17.02 -44.98 -13.56
CA GLN A 149 -18.10 -45.95 -13.39
C GLN A 149 -18.72 -46.08 -11.98
N ASN A 150 -19.84 -45.38 -11.75
CA ASN A 150 -21.18 -45.98 -11.56
C ASN A 150 -22.21 -44.91 -11.20
#